data_AF-W2KQ75-F1
#
_entry.id   AF-W2KQ75-F1
#
_cell.length_a   1.000
_cell.length_b   1.000
_cell.length_c   1.000
_cell.angle_alpha   90.00
_cell.angle_beta   90.00
_cell.angle_gamma   90.00
#
_symmetry.space_group_name_H-M   'P 1'
#
loop_
_entity.id
_entity.type
_entity.pdbx_description
1 polymer ?
#
loop_
_entity_poly.entity_id
_entity_poly.type
_entity_poly.pdbx_seq_one_letter_code
_entity_poly.pdbx_strand_id
1 'polypeptide(L)'
;MGKWMTIDNKRALIRQSHEAPGMTQTQLAEWAQQAFRLAKAPARNTVSDILKNGEIIMKGEYGKGKRRNPLKVKAPALEKQLDEWVTRAEKCGMCLNRKVILEFLYELIGFIKGPEHMASEVRVQSVLFRKSDYSKRSPFQYCCNLIS
;
A
#
# COMPACT_ATOMS: atom_id res chain seq x y z
N MET A 1 11.71 -17.61 7.98
CA MET A 1 11.34 -17.08 6.65
C MET A 1 12.16 -15.83 6.37
N GLY A 2 12.86 -15.75 5.22
CA GLY A 2 13.72 -14.62 4.90
C GLY A 2 12.96 -13.32 4.61
N LYS A 3 13.62 -12.18 4.80
CA LYS A 3 13.07 -10.85 4.50
C LYS A 3 12.86 -10.71 2.98
N TRP A 4 11.63 -10.39 2.57
CA TRP A 4 11.26 -10.20 1.16
C TRP A 4 11.46 -8.74 0.72
N MET A 5 11.68 -8.53 -0.57
CA MET A 5 11.71 -7.18 -1.16
C MET A 5 10.31 -6.55 -1.18
N THR A 6 10.20 -5.35 -0.64
CA THR A 6 9.00 -4.52 -0.66
C THR A 6 8.87 -3.73 -1.96
N ILE A 7 7.71 -3.12 -2.21
CA ILE A 7 7.50 -2.21 -3.34
C ILE A 7 8.47 -1.02 -3.26
N ASP A 8 8.68 -0.47 -2.07
CA ASP A 8 9.63 0.65 -1.89
C ASP A 8 11.07 0.22 -2.21
N ASN A 9 11.48 -0.99 -1.81
CA ASN A 9 12.79 -1.53 -2.15
C ASN A 9 12.95 -1.73 -3.66
N LYS A 10 11.89 -2.19 -4.36
CA LYS A 10 11.88 -2.31 -5.83
C LYS A 10 12.05 -0.94 -6.49
N ARG A 11 11.39 0.10 -5.99
CA ARG A 11 11.53 1.48 -6.50
C ARG A 11 12.93 2.04 -6.26
N ALA A 12 13.51 1.80 -5.08
CA ALA A 12 14.88 2.19 -4.79
C ALA A 12 15.89 1.48 -5.72
N LEU A 13 15.69 0.20 -6.00
CA LEU A 13 16.49 -0.54 -6.99
C LEU A 13 16.41 0.07 -8.39
N ILE A 14 15.21 0.45 -8.84
CA ILE A 14 15.01 1.12 -10.14
C ILE A 14 15.76 2.46 -10.17
N ARG A 15 15.66 3.27 -9.12
CA ARG A 15 16.40 4.55 -9.00
C ARG A 15 17.91 4.32 -9.07
N GLN A 16 18.43 3.36 -8.32
CA GLN A 16 19.85 3.01 -8.34
C GLN A 16 20.32 2.61 -9.74
N SER A 17 19.49 1.88 -10.50
CA SER A 17 19.82 1.51 -11.89
C SER A 17 19.87 2.72 -12.84
N HIS A 18 19.11 3.77 -12.58
CA HIS A 18 19.16 5.01 -13.36
C HIS A 18 20.34 5.90 -12.95
N GLU A 19 20.69 5.92 -11.66
CA GLU A 19 21.82 6.71 -11.13
C GLU A 19 23.17 6.09 -11.49
N ALA A 20 23.26 4.76 -11.61
CA ALA A 20 24.48 4.03 -11.93
C ALA A 20 24.25 3.03 -13.09
N PRO A 21 24.08 3.51 -14.34
CA PRO A 21 23.80 2.64 -15.50
C PRO A 21 24.96 1.69 -15.85
N GLY A 22 26.16 1.91 -15.31
CA GLY A 22 27.32 1.02 -15.47
C GLY A 22 27.31 -0.22 -14.56
N MET A 23 26.40 -0.29 -13.57
CA MET A 23 26.31 -1.49 -12.72
C MET A 23 25.64 -2.64 -13.45
N THR A 24 26.27 -3.81 -13.38
CA THR A 24 25.66 -5.06 -13.86
C THR A 24 24.50 -5.49 -12.96
N GLN A 25 23.60 -6.32 -13.48
CA GLN A 25 22.46 -6.85 -12.71
C GLN A 25 22.90 -7.63 -11.45
N THR A 26 24.07 -8.27 -11.48
CA THR A 26 24.64 -8.96 -10.32
C THR A 26 25.07 -7.97 -9.25
N GLN A 27 25.73 -6.88 -9.63
CA GLN A 27 26.11 -5.81 -8.70
C GLN A 27 24.88 -5.10 -8.11
N LEU A 28 23.83 -4.89 -8.91
CA LEU A 28 22.55 -4.37 -8.42
C LEU A 28 21.90 -5.32 -7.40
N ALA A 29 22.03 -6.63 -7.59
CA ALA A 29 21.53 -7.62 -6.65
C ALA A 29 22.32 -7.60 -5.32
N GLU A 30 23.64 -7.54 -5.39
CA GLU A 30 24.51 -7.43 -4.21
C GLU A 30 24.24 -6.13 -3.44
N TRP A 31 24.13 -5.01 -4.16
CA TRP A 31 23.74 -3.73 -3.58
C TRP A 31 22.37 -3.83 -2.88
N ALA A 32 21.38 -4.45 -3.52
CA ALA A 32 20.05 -4.62 -2.92
C ALA A 32 20.08 -5.50 -1.67
N GLN A 33 20.92 -6.53 -1.65
CA GLN A 33 21.13 -7.37 -0.47
C GLN A 33 21.64 -6.54 0.70
N GLN A 34 22.68 -5.73 0.47
CA GLN A 34 23.32 -4.89 1.47
C GLN A 34 22.38 -3.76 1.92
N ALA A 35 21.83 -2.99 0.98
CA ALA A 35 20.98 -1.84 1.23
C ALA A 35 19.70 -2.21 2.00
N PHE A 36 19.06 -3.32 1.65
CA PHE A 36 17.80 -3.74 2.28
C PHE A 36 17.97 -4.76 3.41
N ARG A 37 19.21 -5.18 3.69
CA ARG A 37 19.57 -6.23 4.65
C ARG A 37 18.79 -7.52 4.39
N LEU A 38 18.84 -7.99 3.14
CA LEU A 38 18.20 -9.25 2.74
C LEU A 38 19.08 -10.43 3.15
N ALA A 39 18.45 -11.54 3.52
CA ALA A 39 19.17 -12.77 3.85
C ALA A 39 19.96 -13.34 2.65
N LYS A 40 19.47 -13.11 1.43
CA LYS A 40 20.07 -13.55 0.18
C LYS A 40 19.92 -12.46 -0.88
N ALA A 41 20.91 -12.33 -1.76
CA ALA A 41 20.80 -11.50 -2.95
C ALA A 41 19.60 -11.93 -3.81
N PRO A 42 18.84 -10.96 -4.38
CA PRO A 42 17.80 -11.28 -5.34
C PRO A 42 18.43 -11.96 -6.57
N ALA A 43 17.72 -12.91 -7.15
CA ALA A 43 18.17 -13.57 -8.37
C ALA A 43 18.28 -12.55 -9.52
N ARG A 44 19.23 -12.76 -10.43
CA ARG A 44 19.42 -11.92 -11.62
C ARG A 44 18.12 -11.73 -12.40
N ASN A 45 17.34 -12.79 -12.53
CA ASN A 45 16.04 -12.84 -13.20
C ASN A 45 15.07 -11.85 -12.55
N THR A 46 15.02 -11.83 -11.22
CA THR A 46 14.17 -10.93 -10.44
C THR A 46 14.57 -9.47 -10.64
N VAL A 47 15.87 -9.17 -10.68
CA VAL A 47 16.36 -7.82 -10.97
C VAL A 47 15.95 -7.40 -12.38
N SER A 48 16.14 -8.25 -13.37
CA SER A 48 15.72 -8.01 -14.76
C SER A 48 14.21 -7.76 -14.86
N ASP A 49 13.39 -8.59 -14.24
CA ASP A 49 11.93 -8.44 -14.24
C ASP A 49 11.48 -7.13 -13.58
N ILE A 50 12.15 -6.70 -12.51
CA ILE A 50 11.84 -5.43 -11.83
C ILE A 50 12.19 -4.25 -12.72
N LEU A 51 13.35 -4.27 -13.38
CA LEU A 51 13.78 -3.18 -14.27
C LEU A 51 12.87 -3.09 -15.50
N LYS A 52 12.50 -4.22 -16.11
CA LYS A 52 11.56 -4.25 -17.25
C LYS A 52 10.18 -3.69 -16.90
N ASN A 53 9.70 -3.98 -15.68
CA ASN A 53 8.42 -3.49 -15.19
C ASN A 53 8.56 -2.15 -14.43
N GLY A 54 9.68 -1.45 -14.58
CA GLY A 54 10.03 -0.29 -13.76
C GLY A 54 9.00 0.83 -13.83
N GLU A 55 8.52 1.13 -15.03
CA GLU A 55 7.48 2.15 -15.26
C GLU A 55 6.19 1.83 -14.49
N ILE A 56 5.78 0.55 -14.51
CA ILE A 56 4.57 0.10 -13.82
C ILE A 56 4.79 0.17 -12.30
N ILE A 57 5.96 -0.26 -11.80
CA ILE A 57 6.27 -0.28 -10.37
C ILE A 57 6.38 1.14 -9.78
N MET A 58 6.88 2.09 -10.57
CA MET A 58 7.00 3.50 -10.17
C MET A 58 5.64 4.22 -10.08
N LYS A 59 4.63 3.78 -10.84
CA LYS A 59 3.26 4.33 -10.72
C LYS A 59 2.72 4.13 -9.29
N GLY A 60 2.03 5.15 -8.78
CA GLY A 60 1.41 5.11 -7.47
C GLY A 60 0.35 4.00 -7.32
N GLU A 61 -0.31 3.65 -8.43
CA GLU A 61 -1.35 2.63 -8.52
C GLU A 61 -0.84 1.20 -8.30
N TYR A 62 0.44 0.94 -8.55
CA TYR A 62 1.06 -0.36 -8.26
C TYR A 62 0.99 -0.71 -6.77
N GLY A 63 0.79 0.28 -5.91
CA GLY A 63 0.67 0.11 -4.48
C GLY A 63 1.71 0.93 -3.74
N LYS A 64 1.59 0.90 -2.42
CA LYS A 64 2.42 1.70 -1.51
C LYS A 64 3.04 0.82 -0.43
N GLY A 65 4.25 1.19 -0.01
CA GLY A 65 4.81 0.80 1.28
C GLY A 65 5.49 -0.57 1.33
N LYS A 66 5.39 -1.19 2.51
CA LYS A 66 6.07 -2.43 2.93
C LYS A 66 5.53 -3.71 2.27
N ARG A 67 4.61 -3.61 1.32
CA ARG A 67 4.03 -4.78 0.65
C ARG A 67 5.05 -5.42 -0.28
N ARG A 68 5.00 -6.74 -0.41
CA ARG A 68 5.76 -7.47 -1.44
C ARG A 68 5.11 -7.34 -2.83
N ASN A 69 3.77 -7.44 -2.88
CA ASN A 69 2.99 -7.51 -4.10
C ASN A 69 1.98 -6.36 -4.22
N PRO A 70 1.70 -5.91 -5.46
CA PRO A 70 0.71 -4.89 -5.74
C PRO A 70 -0.69 -5.28 -5.25
N LEU A 71 -1.53 -4.26 -4.98
CA LEU A 71 -2.94 -4.45 -4.66
C LEU A 71 -3.72 -4.70 -5.94
N LYS A 72 -4.35 -5.87 -6.07
CA LYS A 72 -5.37 -6.08 -7.09
C LYS A 72 -6.68 -5.50 -6.58
N VAL A 73 -6.91 -4.22 -6.85
CA VAL A 73 -8.16 -3.54 -6.52
C VAL A 73 -9.24 -4.03 -7.49
N LYS A 74 -10.23 -4.78 -6.98
CA LYS A 74 -11.34 -5.31 -7.80
C LYS A 74 -12.38 -4.24 -8.17
N ALA A 75 -12.47 -3.18 -7.38
CA ALA A 75 -13.47 -2.11 -7.57
C ALA A 75 -12.82 -0.73 -7.29
N PRO A 76 -12.08 -0.16 -8.25
CA PRO A 76 -11.32 1.07 -8.02
C PRO A 76 -12.20 2.29 -7.71
N ALA A 77 -13.39 2.38 -8.33
CA ALA A 77 -14.35 3.43 -8.03
C ALA A 77 -14.87 3.36 -6.59
N LEU A 78 -15.15 2.15 -6.09
CA LEU A 78 -15.60 1.90 -4.72
C LEU A 78 -14.51 2.28 -3.71
N GLU A 79 -13.26 1.86 -3.96
CA GLU A 79 -12.14 2.20 -3.08
C GLU A 79 -11.86 3.71 -3.04
N LYS A 80 -12.02 4.41 -4.18
CA LYS A 80 -11.85 5.87 -4.24
C LYS A 80 -12.89 6.60 -3.39
N GLN A 81 -14.17 6.26 -3.53
CA GLN A 81 -15.24 6.90 -2.76
C GLN A 81 -15.10 6.60 -1.25
N LEU A 82 -14.73 5.36 -0.90
CA LEU A 82 -14.45 5.00 0.48
C LEU A 82 -13.27 5.81 1.05
N ASP A 83 -12.21 6.00 0.28
CA ASP A 83 -11.03 6.78 0.69
C ASP A 83 -11.34 8.27 0.87
N GLU A 84 -12.13 8.85 -0.03
CA GLU A 84 -12.62 10.23 0.08
C GLU A 84 -13.47 10.43 1.33
N TRP A 85 -14.39 9.51 1.61
CA TRP A 85 -15.20 9.55 2.82
C TRP A 85 -14.36 9.40 4.09
N VAL A 86 -13.43 8.45 4.12
CA VAL A 86 -12.51 8.27 5.26
C VAL A 86 -11.71 9.56 5.49
N THR A 87 -11.16 10.15 4.42
CA THR A 87 -10.38 11.41 4.50
C THR A 87 -11.22 12.55 5.03
N ARG A 88 -12.49 12.67 4.61
CA ARG A 88 -13.42 13.68 5.11
C ARG A 88 -13.76 13.44 6.59
N ALA A 89 -14.09 12.22 6.97
CA ALA A 89 -14.42 11.87 8.35
C ALA A 89 -13.23 12.10 9.31
N GLU A 90 -12.00 11.84 8.87
CA GLU A 90 -10.79 12.17 9.64
C GLU A 90 -10.61 13.67 9.83
N LYS A 91 -10.82 14.49 8.78
CA LYS A 91 -10.76 15.96 8.88
C LYS A 91 -11.83 16.51 9.82
N CYS A 92 -12.98 15.85 9.92
CA CYS A 92 -14.05 16.20 10.84
C CYS A 92 -13.83 15.64 12.27
N GLY A 93 -12.70 14.99 12.54
CA GLY A 93 -12.37 14.46 13.88
C GLY A 93 -13.12 13.19 14.27
N MET A 94 -13.74 12.48 13.32
CA MET A 94 -14.48 11.25 13.63
C MET A 94 -13.54 10.08 13.92
N CYS A 95 -13.77 9.40 15.05
CA CYS A 95 -13.10 8.16 15.39
C CYS A 95 -13.60 7.00 14.50
N LEU A 96 -12.92 6.78 13.38
CA LEU A 96 -13.25 5.71 12.45
C LEU A 96 -12.77 4.35 12.99
N ASN A 97 -13.72 3.51 13.42
CA ASN A 97 -13.48 2.10 13.71
C ASN A 97 -13.86 1.23 12.50
N ARG A 98 -13.35 -0.01 12.45
CA ARG A 98 -13.64 -1.02 11.41
C ARG A 98 -15.13 -1.16 11.16
N LYS A 99 -15.96 -1.17 12.21
CA LYS A 99 -17.42 -1.27 12.09
C LYS A 99 -17.99 -0.12 11.26
N VAL A 100 -17.63 1.11 11.59
CA VAL A 100 -18.12 2.34 10.93
C VAL A 100 -17.70 2.38 9.45
N ILE A 101 -16.49 1.91 9.13
CA ILE A 101 -16.00 1.79 7.75
C ILE A 101 -16.78 0.72 6.97
N LEU A 102 -17.11 -0.41 7.61
CA LEU A 102 -17.86 -1.49 6.98
C LEU A 102 -19.32 -1.09 6.74
N GLU A 103 -19.98 -0.44 7.70
CA GLU A 103 -21.33 0.09 7.54
C GLU A 103 -21.42 1.01 6.32
N PHE A 104 -20.53 2.00 6.23
CA PHE A 104 -20.48 2.91 5.10
C PHE A 104 -20.17 2.19 3.78
N LEU A 105 -19.30 1.17 3.80
CA LEU A 105 -19.02 0.35 2.62
C LEU A 105 -20.26 -0.42 2.15
N TYR A 106 -21.02 -1.03 3.06
CA TYR A 106 -22.24 -1.75 2.71
C TYR A 106 -23.31 -0.81 2.16
N GLU A 107 -23.47 0.37 2.76
CA GLU A 107 -24.36 1.43 2.27
C GLU A 107 -23.97 1.86 0.84
N LEU A 108 -22.68 2.09 0.61
CA LEU A 108 -22.14 2.51 -0.68
C LEU A 108 -22.25 1.41 -1.75
N ILE A 109 -22.06 0.14 -1.38
CA ILE A 109 -22.30 -1.01 -2.28
C ILE A 109 -23.79 -1.15 -2.60
N GLY A 110 -24.67 -1.00 -1.60
CA GLY A 110 -26.12 -1.06 -1.76
C GLY A 110 -26.64 0.03 -2.70
N PHE A 111 -26.08 1.24 -2.60
CA PHE A 111 -26.39 2.36 -3.47
C PHE A 111 -25.92 2.14 -4.92
N ILE A 112 -24.76 1.51 -5.13
CA ILE A 112 -24.18 1.29 -6.47
C ILE A 112 -24.79 0.09 -7.22
N LYS A 113 -25.20 -0.97 -6.52
CA LYS A 113 -25.55 -2.25 -7.17
C LYS A 113 -26.99 -2.72 -7.03
N GLY A 114 -27.81 -2.11 -6.17
CA GLY A 114 -29.11 -2.70 -5.79
C GLY A 114 -28.95 -4.03 -5.02
N PRO A 115 -30.04 -4.59 -4.45
CA PRO A 115 -30.00 -5.67 -3.45
C PRO A 115 -29.47 -7.04 -3.95
N GLU A 116 -29.19 -7.19 -5.24
CA GLU A 116 -29.03 -8.51 -5.88
C GLU A 116 -27.58 -9.03 -5.92
N HIS A 117 -26.61 -8.24 -5.44
CA HIS A 117 -25.18 -8.58 -5.49
C HIS A 117 -24.45 -8.58 -4.12
N MET A 118 -25.20 -8.70 -3.02
CA MET A 118 -24.69 -8.72 -1.64
C MET A 118 -23.66 -9.85 -1.34
N ALA A 119 -23.47 -10.81 -2.25
CA ALA A 119 -22.71 -12.04 -2.02
C ALA A 119 -21.27 -12.08 -2.60
N SER A 120 -20.66 -10.94 -2.96
CA SER A 120 -19.22 -10.94 -3.27
C SER A 120 -18.45 -10.21 -2.18
N GLU A 121 -17.77 -10.96 -1.32
CA GLU A 121 -16.79 -10.46 -0.35
C GLU A 121 -15.74 -9.60 -1.07
N VAL A 122 -15.99 -8.30 -1.13
CA VAL A 122 -15.01 -7.31 -1.55
C VAL A 122 -14.01 -7.23 -0.41
N ARG A 123 -12.87 -7.91 -0.56
CA ARG A 123 -11.72 -7.76 0.36
C ARG A 123 -11.22 -6.32 0.30
N VAL A 124 -11.81 -5.43 1.10
CA VAL A 124 -11.37 -4.04 1.35
C VAL A 124 -10.12 -4.08 2.26
N GLN A 125 -9.09 -4.75 1.78
CA GLN A 125 -7.83 -4.87 2.50
C GLN A 125 -6.96 -3.62 2.33
N SER A 126 -7.18 -2.77 1.32
CA SER A 126 -6.35 -1.57 1.08
C SER A 126 -6.63 -0.44 2.08
N VAL A 127 -7.91 -0.10 2.32
CA VAL A 127 -8.33 1.00 3.21
C VAL A 127 -8.17 0.60 4.69
N LEU A 128 -8.59 -0.61 5.06
CA LEU A 128 -8.41 -1.12 6.42
C LEU A 128 -6.93 -1.30 6.79
N PHE A 129 -6.05 -1.62 5.84
CA PHE A 129 -4.61 -1.72 6.10
C PHE A 129 -3.93 -0.35 6.17
N ARG A 130 -4.40 0.66 5.42
CA ARG A 130 -3.94 2.06 5.59
C ARG A 130 -4.05 2.50 7.05
N LYS A 131 -5.15 2.17 7.74
CA LYS A 131 -5.35 2.44 9.18
C LYS A 131 -4.29 1.79 10.09
N SER A 132 -3.72 0.63 9.71
CA SER A 132 -2.67 -0.04 10.49
C SER A 132 -1.33 0.71 10.47
N ASP A 133 -0.96 1.33 9.34
CA ASP A 133 0.22 2.23 9.29
C ASP A 133 -0.06 3.62 9.93
N TYR A 134 -1.33 4.08 9.98
CA TYR A 134 -1.72 5.31 10.70
C TYR A 134 -1.59 5.20 12.22
N SER A 135 -1.73 4.00 12.80
CA SER A 135 -1.46 3.78 14.23
C SER A 135 -0.01 4.13 14.62
N LYS A 136 0.92 4.23 13.67
CA LYS A 136 2.30 4.68 13.89
C LYS A 136 2.59 6.10 13.39
N ARG A 137 1.61 6.81 12.84
CA ARG A 137 1.71 8.20 12.34
C ARG A 137 0.70 9.16 12.96
N SER A 138 0.01 8.76 14.02
CA SER A 138 -0.75 9.70 14.86
C SER A 138 0.10 10.15 16.04
N PRO A 139 0.64 11.39 16.02
CA PRO A 139 1.01 12.11 17.22
C PRO A 139 -0.20 12.82 17.86
N PHE A 140 -1.45 12.37 17.63
CA PHE A 140 -2.59 12.82 18.44
C PHE A 140 -2.60 12.10 19.82
N GLN A 141 -1.52 12.29 20.57
CA GLN A 141 -1.48 12.15 22.03
C GLN A 141 -1.93 13.46 22.71
N TYR A 142 -2.22 14.52 21.95
CA TYR A 142 -2.70 15.80 22.47
C TYR A 142 -4.14 16.02 22.05
N CYS A 143 -5.09 15.54 22.86
CA CYS A 143 -6.45 16.09 22.99
C CYS A 143 -7.23 15.44 24.16
N CYS A 144 -6.56 14.99 25.23
CA CYS A 144 -7.24 14.51 26.46
C CYS A 144 -6.94 15.34 27.73
N ASN A 145 -6.25 16.47 27.63
CA ASN A 145 -5.99 17.35 28.79
C ASN A 145 -6.56 18.75 28.58
N LEU A 146 -7.86 18.88 28.28
CA LEU A 146 -8.54 20.17 28.40
C LEU A 146 -10.04 19.99 28.68
N ILE A 147 -10.33 19.29 29.77
CA ILE A 147 -11.53 19.54 30.57
C ILE A 147 -11.04 19.57 32.03
N SER A 148 -10.68 20.78 32.48
CA SER A 148 -10.74 21.13 33.90
C SER A 148 -12.18 21.39 34.29
#